data_AF-A0AAU3GFT0-F1
#
_entry.id   AF-A0AAU3GFT0-F1
#
_cell.length_a   1.000
_cell.length_b   1.000
_cell.length_c   1.000
_cell.angle_alpha   90.00
_cell.angle_beta   90.00
_cell.angle_gamma   90.00
#
_symmetry.space_group_name_H-M   'P 1'
#
loop_
_entity.id
_entity.type
_entity.pdbx_description
1 polymer ?
#
loop_
_entity_poly.entity_id
_entity_poly.type
_entity_poly.pdbx_seq_one_letter_code
_entity_poly.pdbx_strand_id
1 'polypeptide(L)'
;MLAVALAGGLLAVPAQALSPQQDTVTEMPDRHSALEAAQRQGERVEIWSLRDDRSTTYANPDGSLRTEFFSGPIRAEQDGSLKPIDTTLVEQDGVLRPRVAQADVEFSNGGSAPLVKLGKGRVVRRAVG
;
A
#
# COMPACT_ATOMS: atom_id res chain seq x y z
N MET A 1 58.17 31.04 5.29
CA MET A 1 56.92 31.30 4.54
C MET A 1 56.24 29.98 4.26
N LEU A 2 54.92 29.98 4.44
CA LEU A 2 54.01 28.84 4.49
C LEU A 2 53.65 28.36 3.07
N ALA A 3 53.63 27.05 2.82
CA ALA A 3 52.94 26.46 1.68
C ALA A 3 52.28 25.15 2.12
N VAL A 4 50.98 25.24 2.42
CA VAL A 4 50.09 24.12 2.69
C VAL A 4 49.62 23.58 1.35
N ALA A 5 49.89 22.31 1.06
CA ALA A 5 49.27 21.60 -0.06
C ALA A 5 48.13 20.73 0.48
N LEU A 6 46.88 21.13 0.22
CA LEU A 6 45.70 20.31 0.49
C LEU A 6 45.67 19.14 -0.50
N ALA A 7 45.81 17.91 0.01
CA ALA A 7 45.45 16.70 -0.73
C ALA A 7 43.94 16.48 -0.60
N GLY A 8 43.19 16.81 -1.66
CA GLY A 8 41.75 16.51 -1.75
C GLY A 8 41.53 15.01 -1.94
N GLY A 9 41.13 14.32 -0.87
CA GLY A 9 40.67 12.93 -0.94
C GLY A 9 39.26 12.88 -1.51
N LEU A 10 39.12 12.41 -2.75
CA LEU A 10 37.83 12.07 -3.34
C LEU A 10 37.30 10.81 -2.64
N LEU A 11 36.30 10.96 -1.77
CA LEU A 11 35.56 9.82 -1.22
C LEU A 11 34.74 9.20 -2.35
N ALA A 12 35.25 8.13 -2.94
CA ALA A 12 34.47 7.27 -3.83
C ALA A 12 33.41 6.56 -2.98
N VAL A 13 32.17 7.04 -3.04
CA VAL A 13 31.02 6.31 -2.51
C VAL A 13 30.83 5.08 -3.39
N PRO A 14 30.84 3.85 -2.85
CA PRO A 14 30.52 2.69 -3.64
C PRO A 14 29.07 2.85 -4.08
N ALA A 15 28.85 2.95 -5.39
CA ALA A 15 27.52 2.79 -5.95
C ALA A 15 27.07 1.38 -5.56
N GLN A 16 26.18 1.26 -4.58
CA GLN A 16 25.44 0.02 -4.37
C GLN A 16 24.79 -0.29 -5.71
N ALA A 17 25.24 -1.35 -6.37
CA ALA A 17 24.55 -1.91 -7.51
C ALA A 17 23.14 -2.24 -7.02
N LEU A 18 22.16 -1.46 -7.48
CA LEU A 18 20.75 -1.81 -7.38
C LEU A 18 20.64 -3.17 -8.06
N SER A 19 20.61 -4.24 -7.26
CA SER A 19 20.34 -5.57 -7.79
C SER A 19 19.02 -5.46 -8.55
N PRO A 20 18.94 -5.92 -9.81
CA PRO A 20 17.68 -5.90 -10.54
C PRO A 20 16.69 -6.68 -9.70
N GLN A 21 15.70 -5.98 -9.15
CA GLN A 21 14.62 -6.57 -8.40
C GLN A 21 13.89 -7.46 -9.40
N GLN A 22 14.14 -8.78 -9.32
CA GLN A 22 13.44 -9.73 -10.16
C GLN A 22 11.95 -9.48 -9.95
N ASP A 23 11.16 -9.44 -11.04
CA ASP A 23 9.72 -9.20 -11.01
C ASP A 23 9.02 -10.37 -10.30
N THR A 24 9.09 -10.40 -8.96
CA THR A 24 8.41 -11.38 -8.12
C THR A 24 6.92 -11.17 -8.21
N VAL A 25 6.16 -12.24 -8.40
CA VAL A 25 4.70 -12.17 -8.38
C VAL A 25 4.27 -11.92 -6.94
N THR A 26 3.61 -10.80 -6.67
CA THR A 26 3.17 -10.45 -5.32
C THR A 26 1.70 -10.79 -5.06
N GLU A 27 0.89 -10.88 -6.11
CA GLU A 27 -0.55 -11.15 -6.02
C GLU A 27 -1.09 -11.97 -7.21
N MET A 28 -2.12 -12.77 -6.95
CA MET A 28 -2.82 -13.61 -7.93
C MET A 28 -4.32 -13.69 -7.61
N PRO A 29 -5.20 -13.85 -8.62
CA PRO A 29 -6.66 -13.74 -8.43
C PRO A 29 -7.27 -14.86 -7.60
N ASP A 30 -6.67 -16.05 -7.58
CA ASP A 30 -7.28 -17.22 -6.98
C ASP A 30 -6.25 -18.10 -6.27
N ARG A 31 -6.74 -19.06 -5.47
CA ARG A 31 -5.88 -19.93 -4.66
C ARG A 31 -4.94 -20.77 -5.52
N HIS A 32 -5.40 -21.27 -6.66
CA HIS A 32 -4.63 -22.20 -7.48
C HIS A 32 -3.44 -21.47 -8.13
N SER A 33 -3.70 -20.36 -8.82
CA SER A 33 -2.64 -19.54 -9.43
C SER A 33 -1.65 -18.98 -8.40
N ALA A 34 -2.14 -18.57 -7.22
CA ALA A 34 -1.28 -18.08 -6.14
C ALA A 34 -0.38 -19.17 -5.55
N LEU A 35 -0.90 -20.39 -5.34
CA LEU A 35 -0.10 -21.51 -4.83
C LEU A 35 0.99 -21.93 -5.82
N GLU A 36 0.65 -21.99 -7.11
CA GLU A 36 1.64 -22.28 -8.15
C GLU A 36 2.75 -21.23 -8.19
N ALA A 37 2.39 -19.94 -8.16
CA ALA A 37 3.37 -18.85 -8.16
C ALA A 37 4.25 -18.91 -6.90
N ALA A 38 3.64 -19.10 -5.72
CA ALA A 38 4.36 -19.16 -4.45
C ALA A 38 5.37 -20.32 -4.39
N GLN A 39 4.97 -21.49 -4.89
CA GLN A 39 5.86 -22.66 -4.96
C GLN A 39 7.03 -22.43 -5.93
N ARG A 40 6.77 -21.82 -7.10
CA ARG A 40 7.81 -21.57 -8.11
C ARG A 40 8.84 -20.54 -7.65
N GLN A 41 8.40 -19.47 -6.98
CA GLN A 41 9.29 -18.37 -6.59
C GLN A 41 9.86 -18.50 -5.17
N GLY A 42 9.31 -19.40 -4.34
CA GLY A 42 9.78 -19.57 -2.96
C GLY A 42 9.36 -18.44 -2.01
N GLU A 43 8.45 -17.57 -2.43
CA GLU A 43 7.90 -16.46 -1.64
C GLU A 43 6.37 -16.51 -1.62
N ARG A 44 5.76 -16.00 -0.54
CA ARG A 44 4.30 -15.96 -0.43
C ARG A 44 3.67 -15.07 -1.50
N VAL A 45 2.48 -15.44 -1.97
CA VAL A 45 1.70 -14.68 -2.96
C VAL A 45 0.33 -14.36 -2.39
N GLU A 46 -0.11 -13.11 -2.48
CA GLU A 46 -1.43 -12.70 -2.01
C GLU A 46 -2.54 -13.19 -2.94
N ILE A 47 -3.68 -13.59 -2.36
CA ILE A 47 -4.87 -14.01 -3.10
C ILE A 47 -5.89 -12.88 -3.06
N TRP A 48 -5.93 -12.04 -4.10
CA TRP A 48 -6.67 -10.78 -4.01
C TRP A 48 -8.20 -10.94 -4.02
N SER A 49 -8.76 -12.04 -4.55
CA SER A 49 -10.20 -12.36 -4.42
C SER A 49 -10.65 -12.67 -2.98
N LEU A 50 -9.69 -12.96 -2.10
CA LEU A 50 -9.92 -13.24 -0.68
C LEU A 50 -9.58 -12.05 0.21
N ARG A 51 -9.18 -10.90 -0.36
CA ARG A 51 -9.02 -9.65 0.40
C ARG A 51 -10.36 -9.17 0.92
N ASP A 52 -10.35 -8.60 2.11
CA ASP A 52 -11.38 -7.68 2.57
C ASP A 52 -10.71 -6.38 3.05
N ASP A 53 -11.48 -5.53 3.73
CA ASP A 53 -10.97 -4.28 4.27
C ASP A 53 -10.00 -4.49 5.45
N ARG A 54 -9.98 -5.65 6.09
CA ARG A 54 -9.32 -5.92 7.39
C ARG A 54 -8.49 -7.21 7.42
N SER A 55 -8.27 -7.84 6.29
CA SER A 55 -7.59 -9.11 6.17
C SER A 55 -6.96 -9.29 4.80
N THR A 56 -5.91 -10.10 4.79
CA THR A 56 -5.24 -10.56 3.60
C THR A 56 -4.99 -12.05 3.73
N THR A 57 -5.26 -12.80 2.66
CA THR A 57 -4.90 -14.22 2.58
C THR A 57 -3.75 -14.41 1.60
N TYR A 58 -2.73 -15.13 2.04
CA TYR A 58 -1.56 -15.51 1.25
C TYR A 58 -1.52 -17.02 1.00
N ALA A 59 -1.04 -17.40 -0.17
CA ALA A 59 -0.50 -18.73 -0.44
C ALA A 59 1.00 -18.75 -0.07
N ASN A 60 1.42 -19.74 0.71
CA ASN A 60 2.81 -19.93 1.08
C ASN A 60 3.48 -20.99 0.17
N PRO A 61 4.83 -20.97 0.03
CA PRO A 61 5.55 -21.94 -0.80
C PRO A 61 5.41 -23.40 -0.38
N ASP A 62 5.11 -23.65 0.90
CA ASP A 62 4.87 -25.00 1.45
C ASP A 62 3.48 -25.56 1.14
N GLY A 63 2.66 -24.81 0.40
CA GLY A 63 1.29 -25.17 0.05
C GLY A 63 0.24 -24.77 1.09
N SER A 64 0.63 -24.22 2.24
CA SER A 64 -0.31 -23.72 3.24
C SER A 64 -0.91 -22.37 2.83
N LEU A 65 -2.05 -22.03 3.43
CA LEU A 65 -2.63 -20.69 3.35
C LEU A 65 -2.49 -19.98 4.69
N ARG A 66 -2.18 -18.69 4.66
CA ARG A 66 -2.11 -17.84 5.85
C ARG A 66 -2.98 -16.62 5.67
N THR A 67 -3.92 -16.43 6.59
CA THR A 67 -4.71 -15.20 6.65
C THR A 67 -4.19 -14.32 7.78
N GLU A 68 -3.89 -13.07 7.47
CA GLU A 68 -3.57 -12.02 8.43
C GLU A 68 -4.82 -11.17 8.65
N PHE A 69 -5.13 -10.88 9.92
CA PHE A 69 -6.24 -10.01 10.32
C PHE A 69 -5.72 -8.76 11.01
N PHE A 70 -6.39 -7.64 10.77
CA PHE A 70 -6.00 -6.33 11.27
C PHE A 70 -7.05 -5.77 12.26
N SER A 71 -6.58 -5.01 13.25
CA SER A 71 -7.43 -4.35 14.26
C SER A 71 -8.24 -3.19 13.70
N GLY A 72 -7.84 -2.67 12.55
CA GLY A 72 -8.51 -1.63 11.78
C GLY A 72 -8.55 -1.98 10.29
N PRO A 73 -9.36 -1.26 9.51
CA PRO A 73 -9.33 -1.37 8.06
C PRO A 73 -7.99 -0.89 7.51
N ILE A 74 -7.44 -1.65 6.57
CA ILE A 74 -6.20 -1.37 5.83
C ILE A 74 -6.47 -1.07 4.36
N ARG A 75 -7.68 -1.37 3.89
CA ARG A 75 -8.17 -1.06 2.55
C ARG A 75 -9.53 -0.37 2.63
N ALA A 76 -9.84 0.44 1.64
CA ALA A 76 -11.15 1.03 1.46
C ALA A 76 -11.63 0.81 0.02
N GLU A 77 -12.94 0.74 -0.16
CA GLU A 77 -13.54 0.60 -1.48
C GLU A 77 -13.53 1.95 -2.20
N GLN A 78 -12.92 1.97 -3.38
CA GLN A 78 -12.91 3.09 -4.30
C GLN A 78 -13.12 2.58 -5.72
N ASP A 79 -14.08 3.15 -6.44
CA ASP A 79 -14.42 2.77 -7.82
C ASP A 79 -14.74 1.27 -7.97
N GLY A 80 -15.40 0.68 -6.97
CA GLY A 80 -15.75 -0.75 -6.95
C GLY A 80 -14.59 -1.70 -6.67
N SER A 81 -13.42 -1.18 -6.29
CA SER A 81 -12.23 -1.98 -5.96
C SER A 81 -11.71 -1.66 -4.56
N LEU A 82 -11.24 -2.68 -3.83
CA LEU A 82 -10.53 -2.49 -2.57
C LEU A 82 -9.11 -2.00 -2.84
N LYS A 83 -8.82 -0.77 -2.43
CA LYS A 83 -7.49 -0.17 -2.54
C LYS A 83 -6.88 0.03 -1.16
N PRO A 84 -5.55 -0.07 -1.01
CA PRO A 84 -4.88 0.33 0.23
C PRO A 84 -5.30 1.72 0.66
N ILE A 85 -5.53 1.91 1.96
CA ILE A 85 -5.82 3.24 2.50
C ILE A 85 -4.60 4.13 2.28
N ASP A 86 -4.85 5.28 1.66
CA ASP A 86 -3.86 6.30 1.34
C ASP A 86 -4.40 7.65 1.82
N THR A 87 -3.87 8.10 2.95
CA THR A 87 -4.28 9.33 3.61
C THR A 87 -3.57 10.56 3.08
N THR A 88 -2.76 10.43 2.02
CA THR A 88 -2.15 11.57 1.34
C THR A 88 -3.25 12.51 0.84
N LEU A 89 -3.21 13.76 1.30
CA LEU A 89 -4.19 14.77 0.91
C LEU A 89 -3.88 15.31 -0.48
N VAL A 90 -4.92 15.43 -1.30
CA VAL A 90 -4.88 16.05 -2.61
C VAL A 90 -5.96 17.11 -2.70
N GLU A 91 -5.64 18.22 -3.37
CA GLU A 91 -6.62 19.26 -3.64
C GLU A 91 -7.54 18.84 -4.78
N GLN A 92 -8.84 18.91 -4.54
CA GLN A 92 -9.90 18.66 -5.51
C GLN A 92 -11.05 19.63 -5.24
N ASP A 93 -11.43 20.42 -6.24
CA ASP A 93 -12.55 21.36 -6.16
C ASP A 93 -12.46 22.36 -4.99
N GLY A 94 -11.25 22.86 -4.70
CA GLY A 94 -11.00 23.86 -3.65
C GLY A 94 -11.03 23.32 -2.22
N VAL A 95 -11.08 22.00 -2.04
CA VAL A 95 -10.91 21.33 -0.74
C VAL A 95 -9.86 20.23 -0.83
N LEU A 96 -9.30 19.83 0.30
CA LEU A 96 -8.33 18.75 0.41
C LEU A 96 -9.05 17.45 0.79
N ARG A 97 -8.76 16.36 0.07
CA ARG A 97 -9.31 15.02 0.33
C ARG A 97 -8.21 13.97 0.36
N PRO A 98 -8.30 12.92 1.20
CA PRO A 98 -7.39 11.78 1.12
C PRO A 98 -7.57 11.05 -0.22
N ARG A 99 -6.49 10.47 -0.76
CA ARG A 99 -6.56 9.67 -2.00
C ARG A 99 -7.47 8.45 -1.87
N VAL A 100 -7.38 7.73 -0.73
CA VAL A 100 -8.20 6.56 -0.41
C VAL A 100 -8.47 6.54 1.09
N ALA A 101 -9.73 6.68 1.50
CA ALA A 101 -10.14 6.58 2.90
C ALA A 101 -11.49 5.87 3.04
N GLN A 102 -11.73 5.28 4.22
CA GLN A 102 -13.00 4.59 4.52
C GLN A 102 -14.13 5.56 4.90
N ALA A 103 -13.77 6.71 5.45
CA ALA A 103 -14.69 7.80 5.72
C ALA A 103 -14.56 8.87 4.63
N ASP A 104 -15.68 9.45 4.25
CA ASP A 104 -15.69 10.63 3.38
C ASP A 104 -15.28 11.84 4.24
N VAL A 105 -14.08 12.38 4.01
CA VAL A 105 -13.53 13.52 4.77
C VAL A 105 -13.07 14.60 3.81
N GLU A 106 -13.43 15.85 4.11
CA GLU A 106 -12.95 17.03 3.40
C GLU A 106 -12.29 17.98 4.39
N PHE A 107 -11.09 18.44 4.06
CA PHE A 107 -10.38 19.47 4.79
C PHE A 107 -10.44 20.78 3.99
N SER A 108 -10.63 21.89 4.68
CA SER A 108 -10.60 23.21 4.05
C SER A 108 -9.20 23.55 3.55
N ASN A 109 -9.09 24.27 2.43
CA ASN A 109 -7.85 24.85 1.93
C ASN A 109 -7.56 26.26 2.52
N GLY A 110 -8.30 26.65 3.57
CA GLY A 110 -8.13 27.93 4.29
C GLY A 110 -9.36 28.85 4.23
N GLY A 111 -9.21 30.08 4.71
CA GLY A 111 -10.29 31.07 4.79
C GLY A 111 -11.26 30.84 5.96
N SER A 112 -12.51 31.25 5.78
CA SER A 112 -13.54 31.23 6.85
C SER A 112 -14.41 29.96 6.86
N ALA A 113 -14.13 28.99 6.00
CA ALA A 113 -14.88 27.75 5.93
C ALA A 113 -14.57 26.83 7.13
N PRO A 114 -15.50 25.93 7.52
CA PRO A 114 -15.21 24.91 8.52
C PRO A 114 -13.95 24.12 8.18
N LEU A 115 -13.09 23.86 9.17
CA LEU A 115 -11.80 23.20 8.94
C LEU A 115 -11.96 21.78 8.38
N VAL A 116 -12.95 21.04 8.88
CA VAL A 116 -13.23 19.65 8.49
C VAL A 116 -14.71 19.47 8.27
N LYS A 117 -15.07 18.79 7.19
CA LYS A 117 -16.39 18.19 6.99
C LYS A 117 -16.22 16.68 6.99
N LEU A 118 -17.02 16.01 7.80
CA LEU A 118 -17.05 14.55 7.90
C LEU A 118 -18.37 14.03 7.35
N GLY A 119 -18.30 13.23 6.31
CA GLY A 119 -19.41 12.46 5.75
C GLY A 119 -19.64 11.15 6.50
N LYS A 120 -20.69 10.41 6.12
CA LYS A 120 -20.96 9.09 6.69
C LYS A 120 -19.92 8.08 6.19
N GLY A 121 -19.38 7.28 7.10
CA GLY A 121 -18.54 6.13 6.72
C GLY A 121 -19.32 5.11 5.90
N ARG A 122 -18.66 4.52 4.89
CA ARG A 122 -19.27 3.50 4.03
C ARG A 122 -19.27 2.16 4.77
N VAL A 123 -20.45 1.64 5.12
CA VAL A 123 -20.58 0.32 5.76
C VAL A 123 -20.64 -0.74 4.66
N VAL A 124 -19.55 -1.47 4.46
CA VAL A 124 -19.52 -2.62 3.54
C VAL A 124 -20.19 -3.80 4.24
N ARG A 125 -21.43 -4.12 3.85
CA ARG A 125 -22.13 -5.33 4.30
C ARG A 125 -21.85 -6.45 3.30
N ARG A 126 -20.97 -7.38 3.66
CA ARG A 126 -20.74 -8.58 2.84
C ARG A 126 -21.75 -9.66 3.23
N ALA A 127 -22.46 -10.21 2.24
CA ALA A 127 -23.23 -11.43 2.43
C ALA A 127 -22.23 -12.58 2.63
N VAL A 128 -22.33 -13.26 3.77
CA VAL A 128 -21.64 -14.54 3.98
C VAL A 128 -22.42 -15.56 3.15
N GLY A 129 -21.78 -16.09 2.11
CA GLY A 129 -22.25 -17.26 1.35
C GLY A 129 -21.63 -18.53 1.89
#